data_AF-A0AAV9VQA0-F1
#
_entry.id   AF-A0AAV9VQA0-F1
#
_cell.length_a   1.000
_cell.length_b   1.000
_cell.length_c   1.000
_cell.angle_alpha   90.00
_cell.angle_beta   90.00
_cell.angle_gamma   90.00
#
_symmetry.space_group_name_H-M   'P 1'
#
loop_
_entity.id
_entity.type
_entity.pdbx_description
1 polymer ?
#
loop_
_entity_poly.entity_id
_entity_poly.type
_entity_poly.pdbx_seq_one_letter_code
_entity_poly.pdbx_strand_id
1 'polypeptide(L)'
;MGHPTITWKRKTCSGEKYVTTMGRTTNPIPDLKFSNDMLLVDKYEQTVVARLLIVGRPTREFLEFMVTRERVDFAEHVPYRVSWLDK
;
A
#
# COMPACT_ATOMS: atom_id res chain seq x y z
N MET A 1 -16.66 6.80 -18.74
CA MET A 1 -16.01 7.04 -17.43
C MET A 1 -14.57 6.58 -17.56
N GLY A 2 -13.59 7.44 -17.26
CA GLY A 2 -12.18 7.06 -17.35
C GLY A 2 -11.79 6.06 -16.25
N HIS A 3 -10.92 5.10 -16.57
CA HIS A 3 -10.34 4.21 -15.56
C HIS A 3 -9.38 5.01 -14.67
N PRO A 4 -9.36 4.79 -13.34
CA PRO A 4 -8.44 5.49 -12.46
C PRO A 4 -6.99 5.15 -12.81
N THR A 5 -6.12 6.17 -12.82
CA THR A 5 -4.67 6.03 -12.92
C THR A 5 -4.05 6.18 -11.54
N ILE A 6 -2.99 5.42 -11.29
CA ILE A 6 -2.28 5.40 -10.00
C ILE A 6 -0.79 5.56 -10.28
N THR A 7 -0.16 6.53 -9.61
CA THR A 7 1.30 6.68 -9.61
C THR A 7 1.87 6.06 -8.34
N TRP A 8 2.57 4.94 -8.47
CA TRP A 8 3.22 4.24 -7.36
C TRP A 8 4.72 4.15 -7.61
N LYS A 9 5.55 4.55 -6.63
CA LYS A 9 7.02 4.60 -6.75
C LYS A 9 7.50 5.25 -8.06
N ARG A 10 6.91 6.40 -8.40
CA ARG A 10 7.18 7.20 -9.62
C ARG A 10 6.75 6.54 -10.94
N LYS A 11 6.03 5.43 -10.91
CA LYS A 11 5.49 4.76 -12.11
C LYS A 11 3.98 4.88 -12.13
N THR A 12 3.45 5.46 -13.21
CA THR A 12 2.01 5.54 -13.45
C THR A 12 1.51 4.25 -14.11
N CYS A 13 0.40 3.72 -13.60
CA CYS A 13 -0.28 2.54 -14.12
C CYS A 13 -1.80 2.68 -14.01
N SER A 14 -2.54 1.78 -14.66
CA SER A 14 -3.99 1.68 -14.45
C SER A 14 -4.30 1.13 -13.06
N GLY A 15 -5.49 1.43 -12.55
CA GLY A 15 -5.98 0.85 -11.29
C GLY A 15 -5.94 -0.67 -11.28
N GLU A 16 -6.29 -1.33 -12.39
CA GLU A 16 -6.23 -2.80 -12.53
C GLU A 16 -4.80 -3.34 -12.40
N LYS A 17 -3.83 -2.66 -13.03
CA LYS A 17 -2.42 -3.04 -12.95
C LYS A 17 -1.88 -2.81 -11.54
N TYR A 18 -2.32 -1.75 -10.86
CA TYR A 18 -1.96 -1.50 -9.47
C TYR A 18 -2.51 -2.60 -8.56
N VAL A 19 -3.80 -2.95 -8.65
CA VAL A 19 -4.41 -4.04 -7.86
C VAL A 19 -3.70 -5.37 -8.10
N THR A 20 -3.40 -5.70 -9.36
CA THR A 20 -2.65 -6.91 -9.71
C THR A 20 -1.25 -6.89 -9.08
N THR A 21 -0.59 -5.73 -9.10
CA THR A 21 0.74 -5.57 -8.51
C THR A 21 0.70 -5.73 -6.99
N MET A 22 -0.24 -5.06 -6.31
CA MET A 22 -0.40 -5.16 -4.86
C MET A 22 -0.73 -6.59 -4.43
N GLY A 23 -1.63 -7.28 -5.13
CA GLY A 23 -1.95 -8.68 -4.85
C GLY A 23 -0.72 -9.59 -4.96
N ARG A 24 0.14 -9.38 -5.96
CA ARG A 24 1.40 -10.12 -6.09
C ARG A 24 2.39 -9.77 -4.96
N THR A 25 2.46 -8.51 -4.56
CA THR A 25 3.35 -8.04 -3.49
C THR A 25 2.91 -8.57 -2.13
N THR A 26 1.61 -8.72 -1.86
CA THR A 26 1.10 -9.22 -0.57
C THR A 26 0.99 -10.75 -0.51
N ASN A 27 1.00 -11.45 -1.64
CA ASN A 27 0.90 -12.92 -1.72
C ASN A 27 1.92 -13.71 -0.86
N PRO A 28 3.17 -13.24 -0.64
CA PRO A 28 4.10 -13.88 0.28
C PRO A 28 3.60 -13.98 1.73
N ILE A 29 2.63 -13.15 2.15
CA ILE A 29 2.05 -13.13 3.49
C ILE A 29 0.52 -13.32 3.37
N PRO A 30 0.01 -14.56 3.31
CA PRO A 30 -1.42 -14.80 3.10
C PRO A 30 -2.33 -14.31 4.24
N ASP A 31 -1.79 -14.19 5.46
CA ASP A 31 -2.49 -13.67 6.65
C ASP A 31 -2.22 -12.18 6.91
N LEU A 32 -1.74 -11.44 5.89
CA LEU A 32 -1.38 -10.03 6.00
C LEU A 32 -2.59 -9.18 6.42
N LYS A 33 -2.40 -8.40 7.48
CA LYS A 33 -3.38 -7.45 7.99
C LYS A 33 -2.76 -6.06 7.98
N PHE A 34 -3.60 -5.09 7.61
CA PHE A 34 -3.30 -3.67 7.66
C PHE A 34 -4.24 -3.02 8.66
N SER A 35 -3.71 -2.15 9.52
CA SER A 35 -4.52 -1.27 10.36
C SER A 35 -3.94 0.14 10.30
N ASN A 36 -4.82 1.14 10.29
CA ASN A 36 -4.38 2.53 10.43
C ASN A 36 -4.09 2.80 11.91
N ASP A 37 -2.85 3.18 12.20
CA ASP A 37 -2.47 3.71 13.51
C ASP A 37 -2.65 5.23 13.56
N MET A 38 -2.32 5.91 12.47
CA MET A 38 -2.49 7.36 12.34
C MET A 38 -2.95 7.73 10.93
N LEU A 39 -3.83 8.73 10.85
CA LEU A 39 -4.24 9.39 9.62
C LEU A 39 -4.12 10.90 9.81
N LEU A 40 -3.34 11.54 8.94
CA LEU A 40 -3.23 13.00 8.85
C LEU A 40 -3.78 13.44 7.49
N VAL A 41 -4.67 14.42 7.49
CA VAL A 41 -5.32 14.90 6.27
C VAL A 41 -5.00 16.37 6.07
N ASP A 42 -4.41 16.69 4.92
CA ASP A 42 -4.28 18.05 4.42
C ASP A 42 -5.28 18.27 3.28
N LYS A 43 -6.30 19.09 3.57
CA LYS A 43 -7.33 19.43 2.59
C LYS A 43 -6.84 20.37 1.51
N TYR A 44 -5.89 21.26 1.83
CA TYR A 44 -5.36 22.24 0.88
C TYR A 44 -4.47 21.55 -0.15
N GLU A 45 -3.64 20.61 0.29
CA GLU A 45 -2.76 19.83 -0.59
C GLU A 45 -3.41 18.54 -1.13
N GLN A 46 -4.69 18.29 -0.82
CA GLN A 46 -5.43 17.07 -1.17
C GLN A 46 -4.65 15.79 -0.87
N THR A 47 -4.01 15.77 0.30
CA THR A 47 -3.07 14.74 0.71
C THR A 47 -3.53 14.06 2.00
N VAL A 48 -3.40 12.73 2.06
CA VAL A 48 -3.60 11.92 3.25
C VAL A 48 -2.31 11.20 3.55
N VAL A 49 -1.77 11.35 4.76
CA VAL A 49 -0.64 10.56 5.23
C VAL A 49 -1.15 9.52 6.20
N ALA A 50 -0.87 8.25 5.91
CA ALA A 50 -1.21 7.14 6.79
C ALA A 50 0.06 6.55 7.42
N ARG A 51 -0.01 6.25 8.72
CA ARG A 51 0.86 5.26 9.36
C ARG A 51 0.08 3.94 9.41
N LEU A 52 0.50 2.99 8.58
CA LEU A 52 -0.05 1.64 8.55
C LEU A 52 0.75 0.75 9.50
N LEU A 53 0.07 -0.01 10.35
CA LEU A 53 0.67 -1.16 11.01
C LEU A 53 0.36 -2.38 10.16
N ILE A 54 1.41 -3.10 9.81
CA ILE A 54 1.37 -4.22 8.90
C ILE A 54 1.85 -5.45 9.63
N VAL A 55 1.01 -6.48 9.64
CA VAL A 55 1.28 -7.67 10.43
C VAL A 55 0.92 -8.93 9.66
N GLY A 56 1.78 -9.94 9.72
CA GLY A 56 1.50 -11.27 9.19
C GLY A 56 2.69 -12.22 9.31
N ARG A 57 2.60 -13.37 8.66
CA ARG A 57 3.64 -14.40 8.62
C ARG A 57 4.11 -14.63 7.18
N PRO A 58 5.34 -14.21 6.85
CA PRO A 58 5.92 -14.51 5.55
C PRO A 58 6.04 -16.02 5.33
N THR A 59 5.46 -16.49 4.23
CA THR A 59 5.61 -17.87 3.71
C THR A 59 6.64 -17.94 2.59
N ARG A 60 7.01 -16.78 2.05
CA ARG A 60 8.06 -16.55 1.05
C ARG A 60 8.79 -15.26 1.41
N GLU A 61 9.96 -15.06 0.81
CA GLU A 61 10.71 -13.81 0.98
C GLU A 61 9.82 -12.60 0.64
N PHE A 62 9.86 -11.58 1.49
CA PHE A 62 9.06 -10.37 1.37
C PHE A 62 9.87 -9.19 1.88
N LEU A 63 10.07 -8.14 1.07
CA LEU A 63 10.87 -6.95 1.46
C LEU A 63 12.23 -7.32 2.09
N GLU A 64 12.93 -8.32 1.53
CA GLU A 64 14.22 -8.84 2.04
C GLU A 64 14.12 -9.53 3.42
N PHE A 65 12.91 -9.65 3.99
CA PHE A 65 12.67 -10.51 5.15
C PHE A 65 12.72 -11.98 4.71
N MET A 66 13.69 -12.70 5.29
CA MET A 66 13.81 -14.15 5.19
C MET A 66 12.58 -14.85 5.78
N VAL A 67 12.23 -16.02 5.24
CA VAL A 67 11.15 -16.85 5.79
C VAL A 67 11.58 -17.47 7.11
N THR A 68 11.21 -16.85 8.22
CA THR A 68 11.50 -17.38 9.57
C THR A 68 10.33 -18.16 10.17
N ARG A 69 9.15 -18.18 9.50
CA ARG A 69 7.85 -18.64 10.04
C ARG A 69 7.34 -17.85 11.25
N GLU A 70 8.09 -16.84 11.69
CA GLU A 70 7.67 -15.94 12.75
C GLU A 70 6.73 -14.87 12.22
N ARG A 71 5.97 -14.28 13.14
CA ARG A 71 5.11 -13.14 12.84
C ARG A 71 6.00 -11.90 12.73
N VAL A 72 5.88 -11.19 11.62
CA VAL A 72 6.50 -9.87 11.45
C VAL A 72 5.47 -8.77 11.76
N ASP A 73 5.94 -7.70 12.38
CA ASP A 73 5.19 -6.49 12.66
C ASP A 73 6.08 -5.30 12.28
N PHE A 74 5.58 -4.45 11.39
CA PHE A 74 6.29 -3.25 10.98
C PHE A 74 5.30 -2.14 10.63
N ALA A 75 5.78 -0.90 10.69
CA ALA A 75 5.02 0.27 10.31
C ALA A 75 5.45 0.78 8.93
N GLU A 76 4.48 1.14 8.09
CA GLU A 76 4.70 1.82 6.82
C GLU A 76 4.09 3.22 6.87
N HIS A 77 4.87 4.25 6.52
CA HIS A 77 4.37 5.61 6.35
C HIS A 77 4.11 5.86 4.86
N VAL A 78 2.84 6.07 4.51
CA VAL A 78 2.42 6.19 3.11
C VAL A 78 1.64 7.50 2.90
N PRO A 79 2.17 8.43 2.08
CA PRO A 79 1.40 9.57 1.61
C PRO A 79 0.57 9.21 0.37
N TYR A 80 -0.68 9.65 0.34
CA TYR A 80 -1.60 9.56 -0.77
C TYR A 80 -1.98 10.96 -1.22
N ARG A 81 -1.86 11.25 -2.52
CA ARG A 81 -2.40 12.47 -3.12
C ARG A 81 -3.55 12.08 -4.03
N VAL A 82 -4.70 12.74 -3.86
CA VAL A 82 -5.88 12.50 -4.69
C VAL A 82 -6.02 13.68 -5.64
N SER A 83 -6.03 13.40 -6.94
CA SER A 83 -6.36 14.38 -7.97
C SER A 83 -7.61 13.93 -8.71
N TRP A 84 -8.60 14.80 -8.78
CA TRP A 84 -9.75 14.60 -9.65
C TRP A 84 -9.37 15.12 -11.04
N LEU A 85 -9.72 14.39 -12.10
CA LEU A 85 -9.81 15.02 -13.42
C LEU A 85 -10.98 15.99 -13.34
N ASP A 86 -10.72 17.28 -13.49
CA ASP A 86 -11.77 18.29 -13.62
C ASP A 86 -12.78 17.81 -14.67
N LYS A 87 -14.07 17.81 -14.30
CA LYS A 87 -15.17 17.37 -15.16
C LYS A 87 -15.48 18.39 -16.25
#